data_AF-A0A4R1RNR5-F1
#
_entry.id   AF-A0A4R1RNR5-F1
#
_cell.length_a   1.000
_cell.length_b   1.000
_cell.length_c   1.000
_cell.angle_alpha   90.00
_cell.angle_beta   90.00
_cell.angle_gamma   90.00
#
_symmetry.space_group_name_H-M   'P 1'
#
loop_
_entity.id
_entity.type
_entity.pdbx_description
1 polymer ?
#
loop_
_entity_poly.entity_id
_entity_poly.type
_entity_poly.pdbx_seq_one_letter_code
_entity_poly.pdbx_strand_id
1 'polypeptide(L)'
;MKKYLNIVNLIILSFIVVSCSNNAEQTNTNDFAGYYKINSISSSLQIDLNNDGLKSNDYLQEIKSNYISYDNEIINYGYDNELTHNFAEARPTKYQSNNAQFLDIQFPIQRIDSIYQGNDRFVKINMEYEKMYTGFIYKLTNDNIVIESDPFSHFEFYDINNFVINRLNNIEFEVIFDFKVYDFTENDWIETTLKARFEKVNE
;
A
#
# COMPACT_ATOMS: atom_id res chain seq x y z
N MET A 1 -65.27 -10.75 36.18
CA MET A 1 -64.47 -9.88 35.28
C MET A 1 -62.97 -10.21 35.34
N LYS A 2 -62.52 -11.44 35.06
CA LYS A 2 -61.09 -11.82 35.08
C LYS A 2 -60.60 -12.61 33.86
N LYS A 3 -61.45 -12.88 32.86
CA LYS A 3 -61.07 -13.64 31.65
C LYS A 3 -60.71 -12.77 30.43
N TYR A 4 -61.06 -11.49 30.42
CA TYR A 4 -60.80 -10.59 29.29
C TYR A 4 -59.51 -9.77 29.43
N LEU A 5 -58.89 -9.74 30.62
CA LEU A 5 -57.65 -8.98 30.85
C LEU A 5 -56.40 -9.66 30.26
N ASN A 6 -56.45 -10.99 30.02
CA ASN A 6 -55.30 -11.74 29.48
C ASN A 6 -55.20 -11.69 27.95
N ILE A 7 -56.29 -11.42 27.23
CA ILE A 7 -56.26 -11.39 25.76
C ILE A 7 -55.72 -10.04 25.27
N VAL A 8 -56.04 -8.94 25.97
CA VAL A 8 -55.56 -7.60 25.62
C VAL A 8 -54.05 -7.45 25.86
N ASN A 9 -53.51 -8.08 26.91
CA ASN A 9 -52.06 -8.06 27.18
C ASN A 9 -51.24 -8.89 26.16
N LEU A 10 -51.80 -9.94 25.56
CA LEU A 10 -51.09 -10.70 24.52
C LEU A 10 -50.99 -9.94 23.19
N ILE A 11 -52.01 -9.15 22.84
CA ILE A 11 -52.05 -8.39 21.58
C ILE A 11 -51.09 -7.19 21.63
N ILE A 12 -50.88 -6.59 22.80
CA ILE A 12 -49.95 -5.47 22.97
C ILE A 12 -48.49 -5.96 22.87
N LEU A 13 -48.18 -7.19 23.32
CA LEU A 13 -46.83 -7.76 23.17
C LEU A 13 -46.44 -8.05 21.72
N SER A 14 -47.41 -8.43 20.86
CA SER A 14 -47.15 -8.67 19.44
C SER A 14 -46.81 -7.42 18.62
N PHE A 15 -47.15 -6.22 19.11
CA PHE A 15 -46.80 -4.96 18.44
C PHE A 15 -45.40 -4.43 18.80
N ILE A 16 -44.81 -4.88 19.91
CA ILE A 16 -43.48 -4.41 20.35
C ILE A 16 -42.36 -5.10 19.53
N VAL A 17 -42.61 -6.25 18.93
CA VAL A 17 -41.59 -7.01 18.16
C VAL A 17 -41.35 -6.43 16.75
N VAL A 18 -42.20 -5.53 16.26
CA VAL A 18 -42.07 -4.92 14.91
C VAL A 18 -41.38 -3.54 14.96
N SER A 19 -41.07 -3.02 16.15
CA SER A 19 -40.33 -1.76 16.30
C SER A 19 -38.82 -1.94 16.50
N CYS A 20 -38.26 -3.11 16.14
CA CYS A 20 -36.91 -3.13 15.59
C CYS A 20 -37.02 -2.51 14.19
N SER A 21 -37.09 -1.18 14.17
CA SER A 21 -36.89 -0.40 12.97
C SER A 21 -35.68 -0.95 12.26
N ASN A 22 -35.88 -1.34 11.01
CA ASN A 22 -34.83 -1.51 10.03
C ASN A 22 -34.03 -0.21 9.95
N ASN A 23 -33.11 0.00 10.90
CA ASN A 23 -31.81 0.45 10.50
C ASN A 23 -31.24 -0.75 9.75
N ALA A 24 -31.60 -0.84 8.46
CA ALA A 24 -30.62 -1.29 7.52
C ALA A 24 -29.45 -0.33 7.76
N GLU A 25 -28.54 -0.71 8.65
CA GLU A 25 -27.15 -0.43 8.39
C GLU A 25 -27.02 -0.74 6.91
N GLN A 26 -26.83 0.31 6.10
CA GLN A 26 -26.16 0.10 4.83
C GLN A 26 -24.94 -0.68 5.24
N THR A 27 -24.98 -1.99 5.04
CA THR A 27 -23.81 -2.83 5.09
C THR A 27 -22.95 -2.18 4.04
N ASN A 28 -22.05 -1.30 4.47
CA ASN A 28 -21.03 -0.71 3.63
C ASN A 28 -20.24 -1.91 3.16
N THR A 29 -20.69 -2.51 2.06
CA THR A 29 -19.98 -3.58 1.39
C THR A 29 -18.61 -3.00 1.12
N ASN A 30 -17.59 -3.55 1.76
CA ASN A 30 -16.21 -3.09 1.62
C ASN A 30 -15.75 -3.40 0.20
N ASP A 31 -16.14 -2.54 -0.73
CA ASP A 31 -15.83 -2.61 -2.15
C ASP A 31 -14.36 -2.30 -2.45
N PHE A 32 -13.64 -1.82 -1.43
CA PHE A 32 -12.20 -1.63 -1.44
C PHE A 32 -11.41 -2.92 -1.11
N ALA A 33 -12.04 -3.98 -0.59
CA ALA A 33 -11.30 -5.20 -0.30
C ALA A 33 -10.85 -5.93 -1.58
N GLY A 34 -9.63 -6.46 -1.60
CA GLY A 34 -9.04 -7.18 -2.73
C GLY A 34 -7.53 -6.98 -2.84
N TYR A 35 -6.95 -7.52 -3.92
CA TYR A 35 -5.55 -7.33 -4.25
C TYR A 35 -5.35 -6.19 -5.23
N TYR A 36 -4.27 -5.45 -5.07
CA TYR A 36 -3.95 -4.29 -5.89
C TYR A 36 -2.50 -4.34 -6.36
N LYS A 37 -2.29 -4.20 -7.66
CA LYS A 37 -0.96 -4.11 -8.25
C LYS A 37 -0.51 -2.66 -8.39
N ILE A 38 0.79 -2.41 -8.30
CA ILE A 38 1.35 -1.10 -8.63
C ILE A 38 1.24 -0.89 -10.14
N ASN A 39 0.56 0.17 -10.55
CA ASN A 39 0.44 0.59 -11.94
C ASN A 39 1.48 1.66 -12.30
N SER A 40 1.79 2.56 -11.37
CA SER A 40 2.81 3.59 -11.56
C SER A 40 3.46 4.00 -10.24
N ILE A 41 4.72 4.41 -10.29
CA ILE A 41 5.39 5.14 -9.21
C ILE A 41 6.09 6.33 -9.87
N SER A 42 5.82 7.54 -9.40
CA SER A 42 6.53 8.73 -9.85
C SER A 42 7.22 9.43 -8.68
N SER A 43 8.40 10.00 -8.94
CA SER A 43 9.15 10.82 -8.00
C SER A 43 9.02 12.31 -8.31
N SER A 44 9.05 13.16 -7.29
CA SER A 44 9.05 14.62 -7.48
C SER A 44 10.35 15.14 -8.09
N LEU A 45 11.46 14.45 -7.85
CA LEU A 45 12.78 14.70 -8.44
C LEU A 45 13.06 13.70 -9.58
N GLN A 46 13.87 14.11 -10.55
CA GLN A 46 14.45 13.17 -11.53
C GLN A 46 15.61 12.44 -10.87
N ILE A 47 15.62 11.10 -10.96
CA ILE A 47 16.54 10.23 -10.23
C ILE A 47 17.01 9.13 -11.18
N ASP A 48 18.28 8.75 -11.05
CA ASP A 48 18.87 7.57 -11.69
C ASP A 48 18.97 6.45 -10.65
N LEU A 49 18.16 5.40 -10.76
CA LEU A 49 18.14 4.28 -9.80
C LEU A 49 18.80 3.00 -10.34
N ASN A 50 19.20 2.99 -11.61
CA ASN A 50 19.79 1.84 -12.27
C ASN A 50 21.24 2.09 -12.76
N ASN A 51 21.82 3.24 -12.44
CA ASN A 51 23.18 3.64 -12.79
C ASN A 51 23.44 3.64 -14.30
N ASP A 52 22.44 3.96 -15.13
CA ASP A 52 22.63 4.14 -16.57
C ASP A 52 23.00 5.58 -16.97
N GLY A 53 23.03 6.50 -15.99
CA GLY A 53 23.36 7.90 -16.16
C GLY A 53 22.20 8.75 -16.69
N LEU A 54 21.01 8.17 -16.86
CA LEU A 54 19.79 8.88 -17.23
C LEU A 54 18.91 9.04 -15.99
N LYS A 55 18.39 10.24 -15.80
CA LYS A 55 17.46 10.53 -14.71
C LYS A 55 16.04 10.59 -15.21
N SER A 56 15.11 10.02 -14.45
CA SER A 56 13.69 10.03 -14.76
C SER A 56 12.83 10.36 -13.54
N ASN A 57 11.61 10.86 -13.78
CA ASN A 57 10.57 10.92 -12.76
C ASN A 57 9.73 9.62 -12.71
N ASP A 58 9.92 8.71 -13.68
CA ASP A 58 9.24 7.41 -13.73
C ASP A 58 10.01 6.39 -12.88
N TYR A 59 9.83 6.51 -11.57
CA TYR A 59 10.46 5.63 -10.59
C TYR A 59 10.18 4.15 -10.88
N LEU A 60 8.95 3.81 -11.32
CA LEU A 60 8.62 2.42 -11.63
C LEU A 60 9.44 1.88 -12.82
N GLN A 61 9.62 2.68 -13.87
CA GLN A 61 10.47 2.25 -14.99
C GLN A 61 11.94 2.13 -14.58
N GLU A 62 12.46 3.06 -13.79
CA GLU A 62 13.83 3.03 -13.26
C GLU A 62 14.10 1.71 -12.53
N ILE A 63 13.24 1.34 -11.56
CA ILE A 63 13.42 0.10 -10.78
C ILE A 63 13.15 -1.20 -11.56
N LYS A 64 12.46 -1.12 -12.71
CA LYS A 64 12.25 -2.25 -13.63
C LYS A 64 13.40 -2.44 -14.60
N SER A 65 14.27 -1.45 -14.72
CA SER A 65 15.34 -1.44 -15.71
C SER A 65 16.56 -2.19 -15.20
N ASN A 66 17.40 -2.65 -16.13
CA ASN A 66 18.65 -3.29 -15.77
C ASN A 66 19.59 -2.27 -15.14
N TYR A 67 20.34 -2.73 -14.13
CA TYR A 67 21.42 -1.97 -13.53
C TYR A 67 22.69 -2.06 -14.39
N ILE A 68 23.38 -0.93 -14.59
CA ILE A 68 24.68 -0.88 -15.25
C ILE A 68 25.75 -0.70 -14.17
N SER A 69 26.62 -1.69 -13.96
CA SER A 69 27.71 -1.57 -12.99
C SER A 69 28.80 -0.59 -13.44
N TYR A 70 29.68 -0.18 -12.53
CA TYR A 70 30.82 0.69 -12.85
C TYR A 70 31.82 0.08 -13.86
N ASP A 71 31.85 -1.25 -13.98
CA ASP A 71 32.64 -1.97 -14.99
C ASP A 71 31.85 -2.20 -16.30
N ASN A 72 30.67 -1.60 -16.45
CA ASN A 72 29.70 -1.74 -17.55
C ASN A 72 29.08 -3.14 -17.69
N GLU A 73 29.14 -3.99 -16.67
CA GLU A 73 28.33 -5.21 -16.63
C GLU A 73 26.85 -4.86 -16.44
N ILE A 74 25.97 -5.49 -17.21
CA ILE A 74 24.52 -5.35 -17.09
C ILE A 74 24.00 -6.43 -16.13
N ILE A 75 23.36 -6.01 -15.04
CA ILE A 75 22.82 -6.89 -14.01
C ILE A 75 21.31 -6.65 -13.90
N ASN A 76 20.52 -7.73 -13.92
CA ASN A 76 19.08 -7.62 -13.76
C ASN A 76 18.70 -7.70 -12.28
N TYR A 77 18.47 -6.53 -11.68
CA TYR A 77 17.85 -6.38 -10.36
C TYR A 77 16.40 -5.91 -10.46
N GLY A 78 15.83 -5.92 -11.68
CA GLY A 78 14.54 -5.30 -11.99
C GLY A 78 13.41 -5.83 -11.11
N TYR A 79 12.68 -4.92 -10.49
CA TYR A 79 11.45 -5.22 -9.79
C TYR A 79 10.35 -5.69 -10.76
N ASP A 80 9.53 -6.66 -10.36
CA ASP A 80 8.42 -7.14 -11.18
C ASP A 80 7.08 -6.85 -10.48
N ASN A 81 6.39 -5.81 -10.95
CA ASN A 81 5.10 -5.38 -10.43
C ASN A 81 3.93 -6.29 -10.85
N GLU A 82 4.15 -7.35 -11.64
CA GLU A 82 3.12 -8.31 -12.04
C GLU A 82 3.12 -9.58 -11.16
N LEU A 83 4.09 -9.74 -10.26
CA LEU A 83 4.11 -10.86 -9.31
C LEU A 83 3.11 -10.63 -8.17
N THR A 84 2.24 -11.60 -7.93
CA THR A 84 1.17 -11.50 -6.92
C THR A 84 1.68 -11.24 -5.50
N HIS A 85 2.89 -11.69 -5.18
CA HIS A 85 3.52 -11.47 -3.88
C HIS A 85 4.09 -10.07 -3.68
N ASN A 86 3.92 -9.18 -4.66
CA ASN A 86 4.24 -7.76 -4.67
C ASN A 86 2.97 -6.88 -4.65
N PHE A 87 1.78 -7.50 -4.64
CA PHE A 87 0.52 -6.77 -4.63
C PHE A 87 0.20 -6.30 -3.21
N ALA A 88 -0.38 -5.11 -3.10
CA ALA A 88 -1.03 -4.67 -1.88
C ALA A 88 -2.30 -5.50 -1.64
N GLU A 89 -2.65 -5.70 -0.38
CA GLU A 89 -3.82 -6.46 0.04
C GLU A 89 -4.70 -5.63 0.96
N ALA A 90 -5.92 -5.34 0.51
CA ALA A 90 -6.99 -4.77 1.34
C ALA A 90 -7.91 -5.91 1.82
N ARG A 91 -7.89 -6.17 3.12
CA ARG A 91 -8.66 -7.21 3.79
C ARG A 91 -10.03 -6.68 4.27
N PRO A 92 -11.05 -7.54 4.40
CA PRO A 92 -11.03 -9.00 4.19
C PRO A 92 -11.13 -9.40 2.71
N THR A 93 -10.24 -10.28 2.25
CA THR A 93 -10.36 -10.92 0.93
C THR A 93 -11.27 -12.16 1.00
N LYS A 94 -11.68 -12.72 -0.14
CA LYS A 94 -12.58 -13.90 -0.20
C LYS A 94 -12.04 -15.15 0.50
N TYR A 95 -10.75 -15.18 0.81
CA TYR A 95 -10.05 -16.30 1.44
C TYR A 95 -9.97 -16.20 2.96
N GLN A 96 -10.44 -15.10 3.55
CA GLN A 96 -10.29 -14.80 4.98
C GLN A 96 -11.59 -14.97 5.75
N SER A 97 -11.49 -15.58 6.93
CA SER A 97 -12.61 -15.73 7.87
C SER A 97 -12.74 -14.56 8.85
N ASN A 98 -11.70 -13.75 8.99
CA ASN A 98 -11.70 -12.55 9.83
C ASN A 98 -12.12 -11.34 8.99
N ASN A 99 -13.10 -10.58 9.48
CA ASN A 99 -13.61 -9.37 8.82
C ASN A 99 -12.83 -8.09 9.18
N ALA A 100 -11.69 -8.21 9.87
CA ALA A 100 -10.84 -7.07 10.19
C ALA A 100 -10.39 -6.34 8.92
N GLN A 101 -10.63 -5.03 8.87
CA GLN A 101 -10.19 -4.16 7.79
C GLN A 101 -8.70 -3.84 7.98
N PHE A 102 -7.88 -4.47 7.16
CA PHE A 102 -6.43 -4.36 7.21
C PHE A 102 -5.91 -4.09 5.81
N LEU A 103 -5.04 -3.10 5.67
CA LEU A 103 -4.40 -2.75 4.41
C LEU A 103 -2.91 -3.01 4.53
N ASP A 104 -2.41 -3.98 3.77
CA ASP A 104 -0.98 -4.24 3.59
C ASP A 104 -0.53 -3.61 2.27
N ILE A 105 0.24 -2.53 2.34
CA ILE A 105 0.81 -1.89 1.16
C ILE A 105 2.25 -2.35 1.02
N GLN A 106 2.50 -2.99 -0.11
CA GLN A 106 3.84 -3.43 -0.49
C GLN A 106 4.43 -2.41 -1.46
N PHE A 107 5.64 -1.96 -1.15
CA PHE A 107 6.35 -0.97 -1.97
C PHE A 107 7.80 -1.39 -2.20
N PRO A 108 8.32 -1.28 -3.44
CA PRO A 108 9.70 -1.62 -3.73
C PRO A 108 10.66 -0.55 -3.20
N ILE A 109 11.55 -0.95 -2.30
CA ILE A 109 12.58 -0.09 -1.72
C ILE A 109 13.96 -0.56 -2.16
N GLN A 110 14.83 0.39 -2.45
CA GLN A 110 16.19 0.10 -2.86
C GLN A 110 17.01 -0.33 -1.63
N ARG A 111 17.64 -1.51 -1.71
CA ARG A 111 18.67 -1.95 -0.78
C ARG A 111 20.00 -2.00 -1.51
N ILE A 112 20.98 -1.29 -0.98
CA ILE A 112 22.34 -1.26 -1.50
C ILE A 112 23.28 -1.83 -0.43
N ASP A 113 23.78 -3.02 -0.68
CA ASP A 113 24.89 -3.61 0.06
C ASP A 113 26.19 -3.29 -0.70
N SER A 114 27.04 -2.45 -0.12
CA SER A 114 28.33 -2.11 -0.71
C SER A 114 29.46 -2.94 -0.11
N ILE A 115 30.38 -3.42 -0.97
CA ILE A 115 31.70 -3.88 -0.53
C ILE A 115 32.66 -2.70 -0.70
N TYR A 116 32.87 -1.96 0.39
CA TYR A 116 33.85 -0.87 0.44
C TYR A 116 35.29 -1.45 0.48
N GLN A 117 36.14 -1.07 -0.48
CA GLN A 117 37.57 -1.45 -0.48
C GLN A 117 38.53 -0.28 -0.21
N GLY A 118 38.03 0.92 0.11
CA GLY A 118 38.87 2.12 0.34
C GLY A 118 39.19 2.91 -0.93
N ASN A 119 39.82 4.09 -0.76
CA ASN A 119 40.15 5.07 -1.82
C ASN A 119 38.93 5.62 -2.60
N ASP A 120 37.80 5.82 -1.94
CA ASP A 120 36.57 6.42 -2.53
C ASP A 120 36.05 5.70 -3.78
N ARG A 121 36.34 4.39 -3.92
CA ARG A 121 35.88 3.56 -5.04
C ARG A 121 35.06 2.38 -4.55
N PHE A 122 33.81 2.32 -4.98
CA PHE A 122 32.95 1.15 -4.85
C PHE A 122 33.25 0.20 -6.00
N VAL A 123 33.79 -0.99 -5.71
CA VAL A 123 34.17 -1.97 -6.74
C VAL A 123 32.97 -2.82 -7.17
N LYS A 124 32.04 -3.08 -6.25
CA LYS A 124 30.82 -3.84 -6.53
C LYS A 124 29.70 -3.39 -5.60
N ILE A 125 28.65 -2.86 -6.20
CA ILE A 125 27.38 -2.61 -5.52
C ILE A 125 26.52 -3.85 -5.73
N ASN A 126 26.15 -4.53 -4.64
CA ASN A 126 25.07 -5.49 -4.69
C ASN A 126 23.79 -4.74 -4.35
N MET A 127 22.95 -4.54 -5.35
CA MET A 127 21.68 -3.84 -5.20
C MET A 127 20.55 -4.83 -5.33
N GLU A 128 19.47 -4.62 -4.60
CA GLU A 128 18.20 -5.30 -4.84
C GLU A 128 17.03 -4.37 -4.49
N TYR A 129 15.86 -4.63 -5.07
CA TYR A 129 14.63 -4.00 -4.63
C TYR A 129 13.91 -4.93 -3.66
N GLU A 130 13.96 -4.59 -2.37
CA GLU A 130 13.23 -5.30 -1.33
C GLU A 130 11.79 -4.81 -1.23
N LYS A 131 10.94 -5.61 -0.58
CA LYS A 131 9.59 -5.22 -0.24
C LYS A 131 9.56 -4.53 1.11
N MET A 132 9.13 -3.29 1.10
CA MET A 132 8.63 -2.61 2.28
C MET A 132 7.23 -3.13 2.60
N TYR A 133 7.04 -3.63 3.82
CA TYR A 133 5.72 -4.02 4.32
C TYR A 133 5.16 -2.89 5.17
N THR A 134 3.99 -2.36 4.82
CA THR A 134 3.30 -1.35 5.64
C THR A 134 1.87 -1.79 5.89
N GLY A 135 1.60 -2.22 7.12
CA GLY A 135 0.32 -2.76 7.53
C GLY A 135 -0.49 -1.77 8.35
N PHE A 136 -1.71 -1.46 7.92
CA PHE A 136 -2.60 -0.50 8.58
C PHE A 136 -3.94 -1.13 8.94
N ILE A 137 -4.51 -0.73 10.07
CA ILE A 137 -5.94 -0.86 10.29
C ILE A 137 -6.61 0.37 9.67
N TYR A 138 -7.61 0.14 8.83
CA TYR A 138 -8.30 1.22 8.12
C TYR A 138 -9.81 1.10 8.26
N LYS A 139 -10.51 2.20 7.99
CA LYS A 139 -11.95 2.23 7.75
C LYS A 139 -12.28 2.98 6.48
N LEU A 140 -13.46 2.72 5.92
CA LEU A 140 -14.03 3.53 4.86
C LEU A 140 -14.96 4.59 5.45
N THR A 141 -14.71 5.86 5.15
CA THR A 141 -15.55 6.99 5.56
C THR A 141 -15.80 7.89 4.37
N ASN A 142 -17.07 8.08 3.98
CA ASN A 142 -17.46 8.88 2.80
C ASN A 142 -16.62 8.49 1.55
N ASP A 143 -16.58 7.19 1.24
CA ASP A 143 -15.79 6.61 0.13
C ASP A 143 -14.28 6.85 0.18
N ASN A 144 -13.74 7.34 1.30
CA ASN A 144 -12.30 7.52 1.51
C ASN A 144 -11.73 6.48 2.47
N ILE A 145 -10.44 6.17 2.30
CA ILE A 145 -9.68 5.33 3.24
C ILE A 145 -9.19 6.22 4.37
N VAL A 146 -9.51 5.85 5.61
CA VAL A 146 -9.01 6.51 6.82
C VAL A 146 -8.21 5.50 7.62
N ILE A 147 -6.92 5.76 7.81
CA ILE A 147 -6.05 4.95 8.66
C ILE A 147 -6.43 5.19 10.12
N GLU A 148 -6.75 4.13 10.84
CA GLU A 148 -7.07 4.18 12.27
C GLU A 148 -5.83 3.91 13.13
N SER A 149 -4.95 3.01 12.69
CA SER A 149 -3.68 2.73 13.37
C SER A 149 -2.65 2.08 12.46
N ASP A 150 -1.37 2.35 12.73
CA ASP A 150 -0.21 1.57 12.27
C ASP A 150 0.29 0.72 13.45
N PRO A 151 -0.19 -0.54 13.60
CA PRO A 151 0.20 -1.38 14.74
C PRO A 151 1.66 -1.84 14.71
N PHE A 152 2.38 -1.61 13.62
CA PHE A 152 3.73 -2.14 13.41
C PHE A 152 4.82 -1.05 13.36
N SER A 153 4.42 0.23 13.31
CA SER A 153 5.34 1.37 13.29
C SER A 153 6.34 1.33 12.13
N HIS A 154 5.90 0.84 10.97
CA HIS A 154 6.79 0.69 9.80
C HIS A 154 7.24 2.04 9.25
N PHE A 155 6.46 3.12 9.44
CA PHE A 155 6.91 4.46 9.04
C PHE A 155 8.19 4.90 9.75
N GLU A 156 8.33 4.61 11.05
CA GLU A 156 9.55 4.91 11.79
C GLU A 156 10.72 4.03 11.33
N PHE A 157 10.45 2.74 11.10
CA PHE A 157 11.48 1.79 10.66
C PHE A 157 12.08 2.16 9.30
N TYR A 158 11.26 2.61 8.35
CA TYR A 158 11.68 2.96 7.00
C TYR A 158 11.93 4.47 6.79
N ASP A 159 11.88 5.29 7.85
CA ASP A 159 12.03 6.76 7.78
C ASP A 159 11.04 7.40 6.76
N ILE A 160 9.81 6.90 6.72
CA ILE A 160 8.75 7.40 5.84
C ILE A 160 8.09 8.61 6.51
N ASN A 161 8.09 9.73 5.79
CA ASN A 161 7.48 10.97 6.24
C ASN A 161 6.32 11.39 5.34
N ASN A 162 5.42 12.22 5.86
CA ASN A 162 4.30 12.82 5.12
C ASN A 162 3.42 11.81 4.34
N PHE A 163 3.20 10.62 4.92
CA PHE A 163 2.38 9.60 4.28
C PHE A 163 0.92 10.04 4.16
N VAL A 164 0.38 9.94 2.95
CA VAL A 164 -1.02 10.20 2.59
C VAL A 164 -1.53 9.05 1.74
N ILE A 165 -2.74 8.59 2.03
CA ILE A 165 -3.47 7.63 1.19
C ILE A 165 -4.77 8.26 0.71
N ASN A 166 -5.04 8.12 -0.59
CA ASN A 166 -6.25 8.63 -1.24
C ASN A 166 -6.92 7.51 -2.02
N ARG A 167 -8.17 7.22 -1.71
CA ARG A 167 -9.00 6.36 -2.55
C ARG A 167 -9.44 7.17 -3.77
N LEU A 168 -9.11 6.69 -4.98
CA LEU A 168 -9.48 7.39 -6.21
C LEU A 168 -10.86 6.96 -6.70
N ASN A 169 -11.14 5.65 -6.59
CA ASN A 169 -12.43 5.03 -6.88
C ASN A 169 -12.49 3.65 -6.20
N ASN A 170 -13.36 2.74 -6.64
CA ASN A 170 -13.48 1.39 -6.07
C ASN A 170 -12.38 0.40 -6.54
N ILE A 171 -11.67 0.71 -7.61
CA ILE A 171 -10.60 -0.11 -8.17
C ILE A 171 -9.22 0.52 -8.05
N GLU A 172 -9.10 1.77 -7.63
CA GLU A 172 -7.81 2.46 -7.56
C GLU A 172 -7.64 3.25 -6.26
N PHE A 173 -6.40 3.27 -5.79
CA PHE A 173 -5.94 4.18 -4.75
C PHE A 173 -4.53 4.69 -5.04
N GLU A 174 -4.18 5.80 -4.40
CA GLU A 174 -2.87 6.43 -4.49
C GLU A 174 -2.30 6.58 -3.09
N VAL A 175 -1.00 6.36 -2.96
CA VAL A 175 -0.23 6.76 -1.77
C VAL A 175 0.82 7.77 -2.16
N ILE A 176 1.10 8.70 -1.25
CA ILE A 176 2.11 9.73 -1.38
C ILE A 176 2.92 9.75 -0.09
N PHE A 177 4.24 9.77 -0.19
CA PHE A 177 5.11 9.86 0.98
C PHE A 177 6.50 10.33 0.58
N ASP A 178 7.23 10.89 1.54
CA ASP A 178 8.64 11.24 1.37
C ASP A 178 9.53 10.06 1.73
N PHE A 179 10.56 9.83 0.91
CA PHE A 179 11.44 8.68 1.03
C PHE A 179 12.85 9.03 0.57
N LYS A 180 13.85 8.38 1.18
CA LYS A 180 15.25 8.48 0.77
C LYS A 180 15.60 7.39 -0.24
N VAL A 181 16.23 7.80 -1.34
CA VAL A 181 16.64 6.92 -2.43
C VAL A 181 18.05 7.26 -2.86
N TYR A 182 18.82 6.28 -3.32
CA TYR A 182 20.17 6.52 -3.81
C TYR A 182 20.13 6.89 -5.29
N ASP A 183 20.55 8.11 -5.61
CA ASP A 183 20.74 8.56 -6.99
C ASP A 183 22.16 8.23 -7.43
N PHE A 184 22.30 7.37 -8.42
CA PHE A 184 23.61 6.91 -8.88
C PHE A 184 24.41 7.99 -9.60
N THR A 185 23.74 8.94 -10.27
CA THR A 185 24.39 10.06 -10.94
C THR A 185 24.88 11.10 -9.93
N GLU A 186 24.13 11.36 -8.86
CA GLU A 186 24.61 12.22 -7.74
C GLU A 186 25.60 11.49 -6.82
N ASN A 187 25.54 10.16 -6.81
CA ASN A 187 26.29 9.29 -5.89
C ASN A 187 26.02 9.65 -4.42
N ASP A 188 24.75 9.90 -4.09
CA ASP A 188 24.29 10.24 -2.74
C ASP A 188 22.83 9.80 -2.51
N TRP A 189 22.45 9.71 -1.22
CA TRP A 189 21.07 9.51 -0.80
C TRP A 189 20.32 10.84 -0.82
N ILE A 190 19.27 10.91 -1.63
CA ILE A 190 18.43 12.09 -1.78
C ILE A 190 17.01 11.82 -1.26
N GLU A 191 16.40 12.83 -0.67
CA GLU A 191 15.01 12.79 -0.24
C GLU A 191 14.09 13.27 -1.37
N THR A 192 13.04 12.50 -1.66
CA THR A 192 12.08 12.80 -2.73
C THR A 192 10.67 12.40 -2.29
N THR A 193 9.66 13.06 -2.84
CA THR A 193 8.28 12.63 -2.65
C THR A 193 7.93 11.58 -3.72
N LEU A 194 7.53 10.40 -3.28
CA LEU A 194 7.04 9.33 -4.14
C LEU A 194 5.52 9.35 -4.16
N LYS A 195 4.96 9.10 -5.34
CA LYS A 195 3.53 8.94 -5.58
C LYS A 195 3.31 7.62 -6.30
N ALA A 196 2.65 6.68 -5.64
CA ALA A 196 2.39 5.36 -6.18
C ALA A 196 0.89 5.14 -6.38
N ARG A 197 0.52 4.65 -7.56
CA ARG A 197 -0.86 4.30 -7.92
C ARG A 197 -1.02 2.81 -7.99
N PHE A 198 -2.09 2.36 -7.36
CA PHE A 198 -2.45 0.97 -7.23
C PHE A 198 -3.78 0.72 -7.93
N GLU A 199 -3.85 -0.37 -8.68
CA GLU A 199 -5.04 -0.79 -9.42
C GLU A 199 -5.43 -2.20 -8.99
N LYS A 200 -6.73 -2.40 -8.75
CA LYS A 200 -7.31 -3.64 -8.29
C LYS A 200 -7.20 -4.69 -9.40
N VAL A 201 -6.70 -5.88 -9.04
CA VAL A 201 -6.71 -7.02 -9.95
C VAL A 201 -8.05 -7.74 -9.89
N ASN A 202 -8.57 -8.14 -11.05
CA ASN A 202 -9.75 -8.97 -11.14
C ASN A 202 -9.42 -10.38 -10.60
N GLU A 203 -10.17 -10.84 -9.61
CA GLU A 203 -9.99 -12.16 -9.01
C GLU A 203 -10.86 -13.28 -9.61
#